data_AF-A0A238WX20-F1
#
_entry.id   AF-A0A238WX20-F1
#
_cell.length_a   1.000
_cell.length_b   1.000
_cell.length_c   1.000
_cell.angle_alpha   90.00
_cell.angle_beta   90.00
_cell.angle_gamma   90.00
#
_symmetry.space_group_name_H-M   'P 1'
#
loop_
_entity.id
_entity.type
_entity.pdbx_description
1 polymer ?
#
loop_
_entity_poly.entity_id
_entity_poly.type
_entity_poly.pdbx_seq_one_letter_code
_entity_poly.pdbx_strand_id
1 'polypeptide(L)' 'MSFYKQIVSYYHHIFKINANQVDFIKLKILEGDFKVLDVGCGIGTLSFELANYYKHVLAIDMDAEMI' A
#
# COMPACT_ATOMS: atom_id res chain seq x y z
N MET A 1 4.74 12.69 -10.90
CA MET A 1 5.32 13.88 -10.22
C MET A 1 6.85 13.86 -10.31
N SER A 2 7.52 14.94 -10.74
CA SER A 2 8.97 14.93 -11.03
C SER A 2 9.89 14.46 -9.88
N PHE A 3 9.47 14.62 -8.63
CA PHE A 3 10.21 14.14 -7.45
C PHE A 3 10.25 12.61 -7.38
N TYR A 4 9.09 11.95 -7.43
CA TYR A 4 9.00 10.51 -7.28
C TYR A 4 9.64 9.73 -8.44
N LYS A 5 9.54 10.27 -9.67
CA LYS A 5 10.20 9.70 -10.86
C LYS A 5 11.70 9.51 -10.67
N GLN A 6 12.36 10.43 -9.97
CA GLN A 6 13.82 10.41 -9.78
C GLN A 6 14.27 9.34 -8.78
N ILE A 7 13.39 8.92 -7.87
CA ILE A 7 13.74 8.04 -6.75
C ILE A 7 12.97 6.73 -6.75
N VAL A 8 12.13 6.47 -7.77
CA VAL A 8 11.25 5.29 -7.83
C VAL A 8 12.02 3.98 -7.67
N SER A 9 13.18 3.85 -8.31
CA SER A 9 14.05 2.67 -8.21
C SER A 9 14.60 2.42 -6.80
N TYR A 10 14.63 3.44 -5.94
CA TYR A 10 15.08 3.36 -4.55
C TYR A 10 13.92 3.48 -3.55
N TYR A 11 12.67 3.57 -4.03
CA TYR A 11 11.53 3.90 -3.19
C TYR A 11 11.33 2.88 -2.06
N HIS A 12 11.49 1.58 -2.33
CA HIS A 12 11.46 0.54 -1.29
C HIS A 12 12.54 0.69 -0.22
N HIS A 13 13.71 1.24 -0.57
CA HIS A 13 14.80 1.46 0.38
C HIS A 13 14.55 2.68 1.27
N ILE A 14 13.93 3.73 0.70
CA ILE A 14 13.62 4.99 1.38
C ILE A 14 12.37 4.84 2.25
N PHE A 15 11.33 4.23 1.69
CA PHE A 15 10.01 4.07 2.31
C PHE A 15 9.77 2.59 2.60
N LYS A 16 10.31 2.13 3.74
CA LYS A 16 10.07 0.79 4.25
C LYS A 16 8.63 0.64 4.71
N ILE A 17 8.15 -0.61 4.71
CA ILE A 17 6.85 -0.93 5.27
C ILE A 17 6.77 -0.50 6.75
N ASN A 18 5.63 0.09 7.12
CA ASN A 18 5.35 0.46 8.49
C ASN A 18 4.45 -0.61 9.14
N ALA A 19 5.05 -1.54 9.88
CA ALA A 19 4.32 -2.61 10.56
C ALA A 19 3.21 -2.08 11.49
N ASN A 20 3.44 -0.94 12.17
CA ASN A 20 2.44 -0.33 13.05
C ASN A 20 1.19 0.12 12.29
N GLN A 21 1.32 0.50 11.01
CA GLN A 21 0.18 0.86 10.16
C GLN A 21 -0.66 -0.36 9.82
N VAL A 22 -0.01 -1.48 9.49
CA VAL A 22 -0.67 -2.76 9.19
C VAL A 22 -1.44 -3.24 10.42
N ASP A 23 -0.80 -3.23 11.58
CA ASP A 23 -1.41 -3.65 12.84
C ASP A 23 -2.58 -2.75 13.23
N PHE A 24 -2.45 -1.43 13.06
CA PHE A 24 -3.54 -0.50 13.30
C PHE A 24 -4.77 -0.81 12.43
N ILE A 25 -4.57 -1.10 11.15
CA ILE A 25 -5.66 -1.45 10.22
C ILE A 25 -6.31 -2.77 10.66
N LYS A 26 -5.52 -3.81 10.93
CA LYS A 26 -6.01 -5.12 11.40
C LYS A 26 -6.78 -5.04 12.72
N LEU A 27 -6.42 -4.10 13.59
CA LEU A 27 -7.14 -3.88 14.84
C LEU A 27 -8.51 -3.19 14.62
N LYS A 28 -8.68 -2.44 13.53
CA LYS A 28 -9.92 -1.71 13.21
C LYS A 28 -10.83 -2.44 12.24
N ILE A 29 -10.25 -3.18 11.30
CA ILE A 29 -10.95 -3.97 10.30
C ILE A 29 -10.71 -5.43 10.66
N LEU A 30 -11.72 -6.06 11.28
CA LEU A 30 -11.64 -7.45 11.66
C LEU A 30 -11.63 -8.35 10.41
N GLU A 31 -11.13 -9.57 10.56
CA GLU A 31 -11.17 -10.58 9.51
C GLU A 31 -12.63 -10.87 9.10
N GLY A 32 -12.89 -10.79 7.81
CA GLY A 32 -14.22 -10.89 7.21
C GLY A 32 -14.17 -10.60 5.72
N ASP A 33 -15.32 -10.61 5.05
CA ASP A 33 -15.41 -10.41 3.59
C ASP A 33 -15.41 -8.91 3.22
N PHE A 34 -14.47 -8.16 3.80
CA PHE A 34 -14.30 -6.73 3.56
C PHE A 34 -13.50 -6.49 2.28
N LYS A 35 -13.85 -5.40 1.59
CA LYS A 35 -13.11 -4.89 0.44
C LYS A 35 -12.32 -3.66 0.88
N VAL A 36 -11.02 -3.68 0.65
CA VAL A 36 -10.09 -2.60 0.99
C VAL A 36 -9.78 -1.82 -0.28
N LEU A 37 -9.88 -0.48 -0.21
CA LEU A 37 -9.40 0.44 -1.23
C LEU A 37 -8.26 1.27 -0.66
N ASP A 38 -7.07 1.13 -1.25
CA ASP A 38 -5.87 1.90 -0.91
C ASP A 38 -5.65 2.98 -1.97
N VAL A 39 -5.73 4.25 -1.58
CA VAL A 39 -5.69 5.41 -2.50
C VAL A 39 -4.38 6.17 -2.31
N GLY A 40 -3.65 6.37 -3.40
CA GLY A 40 -2.28 6.88 -3.34
C GLY A 40 -1.32 5.81 -2.83
N CYS A 41 -1.45 4.59 -3.35
CA CYS A 41 -0.74 3.41 -2.85
C CYS A 41 0.78 3.46 -3.10
N GLY A 42 1.28 4.41 -3.91
CA GLY A 42 2.65 4.38 -4.42
C GLY A 42 2.93 3.02 -5.06
N ILE A 43 4.08 2.44 -4.75
CA ILE A 43 4.51 1.11 -5.23
C ILE A 43 3.78 -0.08 -4.58
N GLY A 44 2.69 0.18 -3.84
CA GLY A 44 1.80 -0.86 -3.32
C GLY A 44 2.31 -1.61 -2.08
N THR A 45 3.40 -1.16 -1.44
CA THR A 45 4.00 -1.85 -0.27
C THR A 45 2.98 -2.21 0.81
N LEU A 46 2.10 -1.28 1.18
CA LEU A 46 1.04 -1.53 2.16
C LEU A 46 -0.03 -2.45 1.57
N SER A 47 -0.48 -2.18 0.35
CA SER A 47 -1.56 -2.93 -0.30
C SER A 47 -1.19 -4.42 -0.46
N PHE A 48 0.06 -4.72 -0.82
CA PHE A 48 0.58 -6.09 -0.89
C PHE A 48 0.59 -6.78 0.48
N GLU A 49 0.98 -6.07 1.54
CA GLU A 49 0.93 -6.65 2.89
C GLU A 49 -0.52 -6.89 3.34
N LEU A 50 -1.43 -5.96 3.07
CA LEU A 50 -2.85 -6.12 3.39
C LEU A 50 -3.49 -7.27 2.62
N ALA A 51 -3.03 -7.58 1.41
CA ALA A 51 -3.53 -8.71 0.62
C ALA A 51 -3.26 -10.09 1.27
N ASN A 52 -2.36 -10.17 2.26
CA ASN A 52 -2.17 -11.38 3.07
C ASN A 52 -3.30 -11.61 4.08
N TYR A 53 -4.09 -10.59 4.41
CA TYR A 53 -5.13 -10.64 5.45
C TYR A 53 -6.54 -10.41 4.91
N TYR A 54 -6.68 -9.65 3.81
CA TYR A 54 -7.96 -9.31 3.21
C TYR A 54 -8.06 -9.88 1.80
N LYS A 55 -9.20 -10.53 1.51
CA LYS A 55 -9.44 -11.21 0.23
C LYS A 55 -9.53 -10.27 -0.97
N HIS A 56 -9.97 -9.03 -0.74
CA HIS A 56 -10.21 -8.05 -1.80
C HIS A 56 -9.50 -6.74 -1.46
N VAL A 57 -8.32 -6.52 -2.05
CA VAL A 57 -7.58 -5.26 -1.97
C VAL A 57 -7.50 -4.66 -3.37
N LEU A 58 -7.99 -3.44 -3.53
CA LEU A 58 -7.80 -2.62 -4.72
C LEU A 58 -6.89 -1.46 -4.34
N ALA A 59 -5.82 -1.26 -5.10
CA ALA A 59 -4.87 -0.18 -4.90
C ALA A 59 -4.86 0.71 -6.13
N ILE A 60 -4.90 2.02 -5.92
CA ILE A 60 -4.85 3.01 -7.01
C ILE A 60 -3.82 4.09 -6.71
N ASP A 61 -3.10 4.50 -7.74
CA ASP A 61 -2.25 5.68 -7.74
C ASP A 61 -2.49 6.47 -9.03
N MET A 62 -2.26 7.78 -8.98
CA MET A 62 -2.40 8.65 -10.14
C MET A 62 -1.14 8.61 -11.02
N ASP A 63 0.01 8.27 -10.44
CA ASP A 63 1.26 8.17 -11.17
C ASP A 63 1.46 6.73 -11.69
N ALA A 64 1.36 6.55 -13.01
CA ALA A 64 1.52 5.23 -13.63
C ALA A 64 2.92 4.63 -13.41
N GLU A 65 3.94 5.43 -13.07
CA GLU A 65 5.26 4.91 -12.72
C GLU A 65 5.31 4.28 -11.32
N MET A 66 4.25 4.43 -10.53
CA MET A 66 4.11 3.81 -9.21
C MET A 66 3.40 2.47 -9.24
N ILE A 67 2.68 2.13 -10.32
CA ILE A 67 1.88 0.90 -10.45
C ILE A 67 2.60 -0.12 -11.33
#